data_AF-A0A401Q898-F1
#
_entry.id   AF-A0A401Q898-F1
#
_cell.length_a   1.000
_cell.length_b   1.000
_cell.length_c   1.000
_cell.angle_alpha   90.00
_cell.angle_beta   90.00
_cell.angle_gamma   90.00
#
_symmetry.space_group_name_H-M   'P 1'
#
loop_
_entity.id
_entity.type
_entity.pdbx_description
1 polymer ?
#
loop_
_entity_poly.entity_id
_entity_poly.type
_entity_poly.pdbx_seq_one_letter_code
_entity_poly.pdbx_strand_id
1 'polypeptide(L)'
;GLNMFWLLTHKSRAIGCCLRWGHPRYHHHKAVLALRREDINVWERRAPLAPRHIKEVTSAGYKVLVQPSNRRAIHEKDYRHAGAIIQEDISEASLIIGVKSPPAEKLIPKKTYAFFSHTIKAQEANMPLLDAIIEKEIRLIDYEKMVDSKGTRVVAFGQWAGVAGMINILHGLGLRFLALGHHTPFMHIGMAHNYRNSAQAVQAVRDCGYEISLGLMPKSIGPVTFVFTGTGNVSKGAQEIFTELPCEFVEPHELQGVFQS
;
A
#
# COMPACT_ATOMS: atom_id res chain seq x y z
N GLY A 1 -28.97 -26.10 19.31
CA GLY A 1 -28.67 -26.88 20.51
C GLY A 1 -27.35 -26.40 21.04
N LEU A 2 -27.32 -26.00 22.32
CA LEU A 2 -26.14 -25.55 23.03
C LEU A 2 -25.02 -26.59 22.97
N ASN A 3 -23.77 -26.15 22.91
CA ASN A 3 -22.73 -26.81 23.68
C ASN A 3 -21.73 -25.81 24.23
N MET A 4 -21.43 -26.05 25.51
CA MET A 4 -20.89 -25.16 26.51
C MET A 4 -19.43 -25.54 26.80
N PHE A 5 -18.69 -24.58 27.33
CA PHE A 5 -17.26 -24.57 27.69
C PHE A 5 -16.76 -25.74 28.56
N TRP A 6 -15.45 -25.99 28.51
CA TRP A 6 -14.67 -26.47 29.67
C TRP A 6 -13.29 -25.81 29.74
N LEU A 7 -13.02 -25.14 30.86
CA LEU A 7 -11.71 -24.65 31.31
C LEU A 7 -10.97 -25.79 32.03
N LEU A 8 -9.67 -25.92 31.79
CA LEU A 8 -8.77 -26.63 32.71
C LEU A 8 -7.57 -25.74 33.06
N THR A 9 -7.62 -25.21 34.28
CA THR A 9 -6.49 -24.69 35.05
C THR A 9 -5.73 -25.85 35.66
N HIS A 10 -4.40 -25.90 35.51
CA HIS A 10 -3.55 -26.62 36.47
C HIS A 10 -2.26 -25.87 36.80
N LYS A 11 -1.99 -25.85 38.11
CA LYS A 11 -0.92 -25.14 38.82
C LYS A 11 0.48 -25.71 38.52
N SER A 12 1.41 -24.76 38.59
CA SER A 12 2.85 -24.79 38.86
C SER A 12 3.49 -26.07 39.45
N ARG A 13 4.64 -26.44 38.88
CA ARG A 13 5.76 -27.06 39.61
C ARG A 13 7.07 -26.37 39.19
N ALA A 14 7.81 -25.88 40.18
CA ALA A 14 9.11 -25.26 40.04
C ALA A 14 10.21 -26.31 40.23
N ILE A 15 11.18 -26.34 39.31
CA ILE A 15 12.53 -26.92 39.39
C ILE A 15 13.31 -26.04 38.39
N GLY A 16 14.34 -25.27 38.69
CA GLY A 16 15.54 -25.55 39.45
C GLY A 16 16.72 -25.11 38.58
N CYS A 17 17.33 -23.98 38.94
CA CYS A 17 18.67 -23.47 38.63
C CYS A 17 19.33 -23.81 37.26
N CYS A 18 19.56 -22.78 36.44
CA CYS A 18 20.74 -22.73 35.57
C CYS A 18 21.14 -21.27 35.34
N LEU A 19 22.40 -20.96 35.66
CA LEU A 19 23.02 -19.63 35.54
C LEU A 19 22.84 -19.08 34.13
N ARG A 20 22.02 -18.03 33.97
CA ARG A 20 22.03 -17.19 32.76
C ARG A 20 22.69 -15.86 33.08
N TRP A 21 23.83 -15.67 32.40
CA TRP A 21 24.53 -14.42 32.23
C TRP A 21 23.53 -13.27 32.02
N GLY A 22 23.52 -12.33 32.97
CA GLY A 22 22.67 -11.16 32.92
C GLY A 22 23.16 -10.21 31.84
N HIS A 23 22.51 -10.22 30.69
CA HIS A 23 22.49 -9.02 29.85
C HIS A 23 21.86 -7.88 30.66
N PRO A 24 22.35 -6.63 30.53
CA PRO A 24 21.77 -5.49 31.23
C PRO A 24 20.28 -5.44 30.92
N ARG A 25 19.46 -5.51 31.98
CA ARG A 25 18.03 -5.19 31.88
C ARG A 25 17.95 -3.72 31.52
N TYR A 26 17.87 -3.43 30.22
CA TYR A 26 17.43 -2.12 29.75
C TYR A 26 16.13 -1.81 30.48
N HIS A 27 16.11 -0.71 31.24
CA HIS A 27 14.90 -0.19 31.85
C HIS A 27 13.85 -0.11 30.74
N HIS A 28 12.82 -0.96 30.82
CA HIS A 28 11.76 -1.02 29.81
C HIS A 28 10.89 0.23 29.95
N HIS A 29 11.36 1.35 29.39
CA HIS A 29 10.43 2.29 28.80
C HIS A 29 9.56 1.48 27.85
N LYS A 30 8.23 1.58 27.97
CA LYS A 30 7.31 0.94 27.02
C LYS A 30 7.75 1.31 25.61
N ALA A 31 7.82 0.33 24.71
CA ALA A 31 8.21 0.56 23.33
C ALA A 31 7.37 1.70 22.72
N VAL A 32 8.04 2.64 22.06
CA VAL A 32 7.41 3.78 21.40
C VAL A 32 7.48 3.54 19.89
N LEU A 33 6.32 3.61 19.25
CA LEU A 33 6.15 3.51 17.80
C LEU A 33 6.12 4.91 17.20
N ALA A 34 6.82 5.16 16.10
CA ALA A 34 6.71 6.38 15.33
C ALA A 34 6.34 6.12 13.87
N LEU A 35 5.36 6.87 13.35
CA LEU A 35 5.12 7.00 11.92
C LEU A 35 5.91 8.20 11.41
N ARG A 36 6.90 7.95 10.55
CA ARG A 36 7.70 9.02 9.95
C ARG A 36 6.93 9.74 8.84
N ARG A 37 7.35 10.98 8.56
CA ARG A 37 6.86 11.79 7.43
C ARG A 37 7.26 11.18 6.10
N GLU A 38 6.36 11.25 5.12
CA GLU A 38 6.60 10.83 3.73
C GLU A 38 7.33 11.94 2.96
N ASP A 39 8.57 11.69 2.55
CA ASP A 39 9.44 12.70 1.94
C ASP A 39 10.22 12.24 0.71
N ILE A 40 10.00 11.01 0.21
CA ILE A 40 10.72 10.46 -0.94
C ILE A 40 10.38 11.19 -2.25
N ASN A 41 9.12 11.56 -2.47
CA ASN A 41 8.67 12.35 -3.61
C ASN A 41 7.32 13.01 -3.31
N VAL A 42 6.84 13.85 -4.24
CA VAL A 42 5.57 14.59 -4.09
C VAL A 42 4.31 13.72 -4.18
N TRP A 43 4.43 12.51 -4.74
CA TRP A 43 3.32 11.60 -5.00
C TRP A 43 3.09 10.57 -3.89
N GLU A 44 4.08 10.33 -3.02
CA GLU A 44 3.94 9.41 -1.89
C GLU A 44 3.09 10.03 -0.78
N ARG A 45 1.81 9.65 -0.78
CA ARG A 45 0.80 10.13 0.17
C ARG A 45 0.30 9.02 1.09
N ARG A 46 0.77 7.78 0.94
CA ARG A 46 0.32 6.64 1.76
C ARG A 46 0.94 6.70 3.14
N ALA A 47 0.25 6.11 4.10
CA ALA A 47 0.78 5.91 5.45
C ALA A 47 0.93 4.41 5.74
N PRO A 48 1.93 3.99 6.55
CA PRO A 48 2.11 2.59 6.87
C PRO A 48 0.99 2.03 7.77
N LEU A 49 0.33 2.89 8.55
CA LEU A 49 -0.82 2.53 9.39
C LEU A 49 -1.96 3.54 9.23
N ALA A 50 -3.18 3.01 9.15
CA ALA A 50 -4.42 3.78 9.18
C ALA A 50 -4.83 4.12 10.62
N PRO A 51 -5.69 5.14 10.85
CA PRO A 51 -6.13 5.54 12.19
C PRO A 51 -6.69 4.40 13.03
N ARG A 52 -7.38 3.42 12.41
CA ARG A 52 -7.87 2.22 13.12
C ARG A 52 -6.74 1.39 13.76
N HIS A 53 -5.63 1.18 13.05
CA HIS A 53 -4.46 0.46 13.57
C HIS A 53 -3.79 1.25 14.70
N ILE A 54 -3.76 2.58 14.57
CA ILE A 54 -3.22 3.47 15.61
C ILE A 54 -4.06 3.36 16.88
N LYS A 55 -5.39 3.30 16.74
CA LYS A 55 -6.30 3.09 17.86
C LYS A 55 -6.07 1.74 18.54
N GLU A 56 -5.85 0.67 17.77
CA GLU A 56 -5.52 -0.66 18.31
C GLU A 56 -4.22 -0.61 19.13
N VAL A 57 -3.15 -0.02 18.58
CA VAL A 57 -1.84 0.07 19.25
C VAL A 57 -1.89 0.93 20.52
N THR A 58 -2.57 2.06 20.47
CA THR A 58 -2.71 2.96 21.63
C THR A 58 -3.61 2.35 22.71
N SER A 59 -4.67 1.63 22.33
CA SER A 59 -5.54 0.91 23.27
C SER A 59 -4.81 -0.25 23.95
N ALA A 60 -3.80 -0.84 23.30
CA ALA A 60 -2.88 -1.79 23.92
C ALA A 60 -1.86 -1.12 24.88
N GLY A 61 -1.93 0.20 25.05
CA GLY A 61 -1.13 0.96 26.02
C GLY A 61 0.27 1.33 25.54
N TYR A 62 0.52 1.31 24.22
CA TYR A 62 1.75 1.79 23.60
C TYR A 62 1.63 3.26 23.17
N LYS A 63 2.73 4.00 23.30
CA LYS A 63 2.84 5.38 22.82
C LYS A 63 3.07 5.36 21.31
N VAL A 64 2.27 6.12 20.57
CA VAL A 64 2.40 6.27 19.12
C VAL A 64 2.66 7.74 18.77
N LEU A 65 3.81 8.01 18.17
CA LEU A 65 4.19 9.30 17.63
C LEU A 65 3.88 9.34 16.13
N VAL A 66 3.40 10.47 15.64
CA VAL A 66 3.18 10.67 14.19
C VAL A 66 3.81 12.00 13.81
N GLN A 67 4.78 11.96 12.89
CA GLN A 67 5.32 13.18 12.32
C GLN A 67 4.24 13.89 11.47
N PRO A 68 4.06 15.21 11.67
CA PRO A 68 3.21 16.04 10.81
C PRO A 68 3.56 15.86 9.33
N SER A 69 2.56 15.82 8.44
CA SER A 69 2.76 15.69 7.01
C SER A 69 1.59 16.35 6.28
N ASN A 70 1.89 17.34 5.43
CA ASN A 70 0.90 17.99 4.58
C ASN A 70 0.63 17.21 3.28
N ARG A 71 1.36 16.10 3.04
CA ARG A 71 1.24 15.27 1.82
C ARG A 71 0.33 14.06 2.04
N ARG A 72 0.41 13.47 3.22
CA ARG A 72 -0.31 12.25 3.60
C ARG A 72 -1.80 12.35 3.27
N ALA A 73 -2.35 11.30 2.69
CA ALA A 73 -3.77 11.24 2.31
C ALA A 73 -4.71 11.23 3.53
N ILE A 74 -4.21 10.81 4.69
CA ILE A 74 -4.92 10.78 5.97
C ILE A 74 -4.55 12.02 6.77
N HIS A 75 -5.55 12.77 7.24
CA HIS A 75 -5.34 14.02 7.94
C HIS A 75 -4.84 13.77 9.38
N GLU A 76 -3.99 14.67 9.91
CA GLU A 76 -3.43 14.55 11.26
C GLU A 76 -4.48 14.47 12.38
N LYS A 77 -5.65 15.09 12.16
CA LYS A 77 -6.80 15.05 13.07
C LYS A 77 -7.26 13.60 13.32
N ASP A 78 -7.25 12.76 12.29
CA ASP A 78 -7.68 11.36 12.41
C ASP A 78 -6.69 10.55 13.27
N TYR A 79 -5.39 10.82 13.13
CA TYR A 79 -4.36 10.25 14.00
C TYR A 79 -4.51 10.71 15.45
N ARG A 80 -4.77 12.00 15.67
CA ARG A 80 -5.00 12.55 17.01
C ARG A 80 -6.23 11.93 17.67
N HIS A 81 -7.35 11.80 16.96
CA HIS A 81 -8.54 11.10 17.45
C HIS A 81 -8.30 9.61 17.74
N ALA A 82 -7.40 8.97 16.99
CA ALA A 82 -6.98 7.60 17.24
C ALA A 82 -6.04 7.44 18.45
N GLY A 83 -5.64 8.53 19.12
CA GLY A 83 -4.80 8.52 20.32
C GLY A 83 -3.30 8.67 20.05
N ALA A 84 -2.88 8.99 18.82
CA ALA A 84 -1.49 9.31 18.54
C ALA A 84 -1.13 10.73 18.96
N ILE A 85 0.16 10.92 19.26
CA ILE A 85 0.76 12.21 19.58
C ILE A 85 1.41 12.77 18.31
N ILE A 86 0.94 13.93 17.87
CA ILE A 86 1.48 14.62 16.69
C ILE A 86 2.69 15.45 17.12
N GLN A 87 3.90 15.11 16.66
CA GLN A 87 5.14 15.83 17.00
C GLN A 87 6.23 15.61 15.96
N GLU A 88 7.13 16.59 15.80
CA GLU A 88 8.21 16.50 14.80
C GLU A 88 9.35 15.58 15.26
N ASP A 89 9.81 15.76 16.50
CA ASP A 89 10.86 14.92 17.05
C ASP A 89 10.32 13.52 17.35
N ILE A 90 10.97 12.50 16.81
CA ILE A 90 10.65 11.09 17.02
C ILE A 90 11.84 10.32 17.60
N SER A 91 12.83 11.03 18.14
CA SER A 91 14.05 10.46 18.73
C SER A 91 13.77 9.48 19.87
N GLU A 92 12.67 9.64 20.61
CA GLU A 92 12.22 8.71 21.65
C GLU A 92 11.80 7.34 21.09
N ALA A 93 11.38 7.28 19.82
CA ALA A 93 10.85 6.06 19.22
C ALA A 93 11.86 4.91 19.25
N SER A 94 11.39 3.73 19.63
CA SER A 94 12.17 2.48 19.51
C SER A 94 11.99 1.83 18.14
N LEU A 95 10.81 2.00 17.53
CA LEU A 95 10.45 1.51 16.21
C LEU A 95 9.93 2.67 15.37
N ILE A 96 10.55 2.92 14.22
CA ILE A 96 10.16 3.95 13.26
C ILE A 96 9.68 3.28 11.98
N ILE A 97 8.44 3.55 11.58
CA ILE A 97 7.82 2.93 10.41
C ILE A 97 7.50 3.94 9.32
N GLY A 98 7.66 3.52 8.06
CA GLY A 98 7.30 4.30 6.88
C GLY A 98 6.92 3.37 5.73
N VAL A 99 6.30 3.90 4.67
CA VAL A 99 6.05 3.11 3.46
C VAL A 99 7.34 2.97 2.65
N LYS A 100 8.07 4.08 2.47
CA LYS A 100 9.33 4.16 1.73
C LYS A 100 10.48 4.54 2.67
N SER A 101 11.69 4.24 2.23
CA SER A 101 12.92 4.58 2.94
C SER A 101 13.06 6.09 3.17
N PRO A 102 13.60 6.51 4.33
CA PRO A 102 14.12 7.87 4.50
C PRO A 102 15.38 8.09 3.66
N PRO A 103 15.71 9.34 3.35
CA PRO A 103 17.08 9.72 3.01
C PRO A 103 18.06 9.27 4.11
N ALA A 104 19.26 8.82 3.72
CA ALA A 104 20.23 8.22 4.63
C ALA A 104 20.66 9.17 5.77
N GLU A 105 20.74 10.45 5.49
CA GLU A 105 21.09 11.52 6.42
C GLU A 105 20.04 11.71 7.53
N LYS A 106 18.78 11.32 7.28
CA LYS A 106 17.68 11.43 8.28
C LYS A 106 17.55 10.18 9.16
N LEU A 107 18.37 9.15 8.92
CA LEU A 107 18.38 7.95 9.75
C LEU A 107 18.95 8.28 11.13
N ILE A 108 18.11 8.07 12.15
CA ILE A 108 18.49 8.13 13.56
C ILE A 108 19.25 6.84 13.94
N PRO A 109 20.50 6.93 14.42
CA PRO A 109 21.29 5.75 14.81
C PRO A 109 20.67 4.92 15.93
N LYS A 110 21.03 3.63 15.97
CA LYS A 110 20.65 2.69 17.05
C LYS A 110 19.14 2.53 17.24
N LYS A 111 18.37 2.64 16.15
CA LYS A 111 16.91 2.46 16.12
C LYS A 111 16.50 1.19 15.38
N THR A 112 15.25 0.78 15.55
CA THR A 112 14.61 -0.20 14.65
C THR A 112 13.76 0.54 13.62
N TYR A 113 13.89 0.18 12.35
CA TYR A 113 13.07 0.70 11.26
C TYR A 113 12.27 -0.38 10.57
N ALA A 114 11.07 -0.05 10.09
CA ALA A 114 10.32 -0.92 9.18
C ALA A 114 9.77 -0.15 7.97
N PHE A 115 10.19 -0.54 6.76
CA PHE A 115 9.79 0.04 5.49
C PHE A 115 10.20 -0.88 4.33
N PHE A 116 9.76 -0.58 3.10
CA PHE A 116 10.31 -1.20 1.89
C PHE A 116 11.68 -0.58 1.57
N SER A 117 12.78 -1.27 1.89
CA SER A 117 14.13 -0.73 1.66
C SER A 117 14.59 -0.84 0.21
N HIS A 118 14.04 -1.79 -0.54
CA HIS A 118 14.47 -2.15 -1.91
C HIS A 118 15.95 -2.56 -1.97
N THR A 119 16.53 -3.02 -0.86
CA THR A 119 17.95 -3.42 -0.79
C THR A 119 18.17 -4.89 -1.09
N ILE A 120 17.16 -5.74 -0.91
CA ILE A 120 17.31 -7.20 -0.99
C ILE A 120 17.68 -7.73 -2.39
N LYS A 121 17.45 -6.93 -3.44
CA LYS A 121 17.81 -7.24 -4.83
C LYS A 121 19.18 -6.69 -5.22
N ALA A 122 19.95 -6.15 -4.27
CA ALA A 122 21.28 -5.58 -4.50
C ALA A 122 21.32 -4.54 -5.66
N GLN A 123 20.26 -3.74 -5.79
CA GLN A 123 20.22 -2.67 -6.78
C GLN A 123 21.16 -1.55 -6.35
N GLU A 124 22.11 -1.18 -7.21
CA GLU A 124 23.18 -0.21 -6.93
C GLU A 124 22.66 1.09 -6.29
N ALA A 125 21.59 1.65 -6.84
CA ALA A 125 20.97 2.87 -6.33
C ALA A 125 20.49 2.80 -4.86
N ASN A 126 20.24 1.60 -4.33
CA ASN A 126 19.76 1.40 -2.96
C ASN A 126 20.87 0.98 -1.99
N MET A 127 22.09 0.67 -2.46
CA MET A 127 23.18 0.21 -1.60
C MET A 127 23.71 1.28 -0.62
N PRO A 128 23.80 2.57 -0.99
CA PRO A 128 24.18 3.62 -0.03
C PRO A 128 23.27 3.69 1.19
N LEU A 129 21.98 3.37 1.04
CA LEU A 129 21.05 3.29 2.17
C LEU A 129 21.39 2.11 3.09
N LEU A 130 21.76 0.97 2.51
CA LEU A 130 22.15 -0.21 3.28
C LEU A 130 23.43 0.05 4.07
N ASP A 131 24.43 0.70 3.46
CA ASP A 131 25.67 1.09 4.13
C ASP A 131 25.37 2.01 5.32
N ALA A 132 24.52 3.02 5.13
CA ALA A 132 24.11 3.93 6.21
C ALA A 132 23.34 3.21 7.33
N ILE A 133 22.53 2.19 7.01
CA ILE A 133 21.83 1.37 8.00
C ILE A 133 22.82 0.58 8.86
N ILE A 134 23.86 0.00 8.23
CA ILE A 134 24.90 -0.75 8.92
C ILE A 134 25.74 0.19 9.79
N GLU A 135 26.25 1.28 9.23
CA GLU A 135 27.08 2.27 9.93
C GLU A 135 26.39 2.84 11.16
N LYS A 136 25.08 3.11 11.06
CA LYS A 136 24.29 3.69 12.13
C LYS A 136 23.75 2.65 13.12
N GLU A 137 24.16 1.39 13.02
CA GLU A 137 23.73 0.28 13.87
C GLU A 137 22.19 0.15 13.92
N ILE A 138 21.53 0.30 12.77
CA ILE A 138 20.08 0.26 12.64
C ILE A 138 19.62 -1.19 12.39
N ARG A 139 18.59 -1.61 13.14
CA ARG A 139 17.88 -2.86 12.84
C ARG A 139 16.78 -2.60 11.82
N LEU A 140 16.89 -3.19 10.63
CA LEU A 140 15.90 -3.07 9.56
C LEU A 140 14.93 -4.27 9.54
N ILE A 141 13.62 -3.97 9.52
CA ILE A 141 12.53 -4.91 9.23
C ILE A 141 11.99 -4.58 7.84
N ASP A 142 12.41 -5.33 6.83
CA ASP A 142 12.00 -5.08 5.45
C ASP A 142 10.62 -5.70 5.17
N TYR A 143 9.66 -4.84 4.83
CA TYR A 143 8.30 -5.26 4.45
C TYR A 143 8.27 -6.20 3.25
N GLU A 144 9.27 -6.14 2.35
CA GLU A 144 9.33 -7.01 1.18
C GLU A 144 9.46 -8.49 1.54
N LYS A 145 10.05 -8.79 2.70
CA LYS A 145 10.30 -10.16 3.19
C LYS A 145 9.37 -10.60 4.32
N MET A 146 8.37 -9.79 4.68
CA MET A 146 7.36 -10.19 5.65
C MET A 146 6.38 -11.21 5.04
N VAL A 147 6.41 -12.43 5.57
CA VAL A 147 5.55 -13.54 5.15
C VAL A 147 4.82 -14.14 6.36
N ASP A 148 3.68 -14.78 6.12
CA ASP A 148 2.97 -15.58 7.11
C ASP A 148 3.61 -16.97 7.29
N SER A 149 3.00 -17.81 8.13
CA SER A 149 3.47 -19.18 8.37
C SER A 149 3.42 -20.09 7.14
N LYS A 150 2.71 -19.70 6.08
CA LYS A 150 2.60 -20.41 4.80
C LYS A 150 3.55 -19.84 3.73
N GLY A 151 4.38 -18.85 4.08
CA GLY A 151 5.26 -18.17 3.14
C GLY A 151 4.55 -17.14 2.25
N THR A 152 3.28 -16.82 2.52
CA THR A 152 2.54 -15.80 1.76
C THR A 152 2.91 -14.42 2.27
N ARG A 153 3.26 -13.52 1.35
CA ARG A 153 3.63 -12.15 1.69
C ARG A 153 2.44 -11.40 2.31
N VAL A 154 2.63 -10.84 3.50
CA VAL A 154 1.55 -10.18 4.26
C VAL A 154 1.41 -8.68 3.97
N VAL A 155 2.47 -8.03 3.46
CA VAL A 155 2.44 -6.61 3.11
C VAL A 155 2.60 -6.44 1.60
N ALA A 156 1.48 -6.30 0.87
CA ALA A 156 1.50 -6.10 -0.58
C ALA A 156 0.45 -5.07 -1.03
N PHE A 157 0.77 -4.35 -2.12
CA PHE A 157 -0.12 -3.34 -2.72
C PHE A 157 -0.66 -3.77 -4.10
N GLY A 158 -0.51 -5.04 -4.47
CA GLY A 158 -0.71 -5.51 -5.84
C GLY A 158 -2.10 -5.15 -6.41
N GLN A 159 -3.17 -5.40 -5.65
CA GLN A 159 -4.54 -5.11 -6.09
C GLN A 159 -4.75 -3.62 -6.40
N TRP A 160 -4.37 -2.74 -5.47
CA TRP A 160 -4.48 -1.30 -5.65
C TRP A 160 -3.59 -0.75 -6.79
N ALA A 161 -2.45 -1.39 -7.05
CA ALA A 161 -1.62 -1.07 -8.21
C ALA A 161 -2.35 -1.41 -9.52
N GLY A 162 -3.09 -2.52 -9.55
CA GLY A 162 -3.97 -2.89 -10.67
C GLY A 162 -5.09 -1.86 -10.89
N VAL A 163 -5.80 -1.52 -9.82
CA VAL A 163 -6.88 -0.52 -9.82
C VAL A 163 -6.38 0.82 -10.40
N ALA A 164 -5.32 1.37 -9.80
CA ALA A 164 -4.76 2.65 -10.25
C ALA A 164 -4.18 2.57 -11.67
N GLY A 165 -3.57 1.43 -12.03
CA GLY A 165 -3.02 1.17 -13.35
C GLY A 165 -4.10 1.19 -14.43
N MET A 166 -5.21 0.49 -14.22
CA MET A 166 -6.31 0.46 -15.19
C MET A 166 -6.93 1.85 -15.37
N ILE A 167 -7.21 2.56 -14.29
CA ILE A 167 -7.74 3.95 -14.36
C ILE A 167 -6.81 4.84 -15.20
N ASN A 168 -5.50 4.77 -14.97
CA ASN A 168 -4.53 5.57 -15.71
C ASN A 168 -4.41 5.15 -17.19
N ILE A 169 -4.55 3.85 -17.51
CA ILE A 169 -4.61 3.37 -18.90
C ILE A 169 -5.83 3.96 -19.61
N LEU A 170 -7.01 3.90 -18.99
CA LEU A 170 -8.24 4.46 -19.56
C LEU A 170 -8.14 5.98 -19.76
N HIS A 171 -7.59 6.70 -18.79
CA HIS A 171 -7.26 8.12 -18.93
C HIS A 171 -6.31 8.37 -20.11
N GLY A 172 -5.23 7.58 -20.21
CA GLY A 172 -4.25 7.66 -21.29
C GLY A 172 -4.87 7.41 -22.68
N LEU A 173 -5.83 6.48 -22.78
CA LEU A 173 -6.61 6.25 -24.00
C LEU A 173 -7.44 7.48 -24.38
N GLY A 174 -8.09 8.13 -23.40
CA GLY A 174 -8.81 9.39 -23.63
C GLY A 174 -7.91 10.47 -24.24
N LEU A 175 -6.72 10.67 -23.68
CA LEU A 175 -5.73 11.61 -24.22
C LEU A 175 -5.22 11.19 -25.60
N ARG A 176 -4.99 9.89 -25.82
CA ARG A 176 -4.51 9.36 -27.10
C ARG A 176 -5.53 9.56 -28.20
N PHE A 177 -6.80 9.25 -27.95
CA PHE A 177 -7.86 9.45 -28.94
C PHE A 177 -8.11 10.93 -29.21
N LEU A 178 -8.05 11.79 -28.19
CA LEU A 178 -8.11 13.23 -28.38
C LEU A 178 -6.99 13.73 -29.30
N ALA A 179 -5.76 13.26 -29.09
CA ALA A 179 -4.62 13.61 -29.94
C ALA A 179 -4.76 13.10 -31.40
N LEU A 180 -5.56 12.06 -31.61
CA LEU A 180 -5.92 11.56 -32.94
C LEU A 180 -7.14 12.28 -33.56
N GLY A 181 -7.68 13.30 -32.88
CA GLY A 181 -8.82 14.08 -33.35
C GLY A 181 -10.18 13.49 -33.01
N HIS A 182 -10.25 12.56 -32.06
CA HIS A 182 -11.50 11.91 -31.65
C HIS A 182 -11.98 12.38 -30.28
N HIS A 183 -13.25 12.74 -30.20
CA HIS A 183 -13.96 12.86 -28.93
C HIS A 183 -14.47 11.48 -28.50
N THR A 184 -14.08 11.01 -27.32
CA THR A 184 -14.47 9.68 -26.81
C THR A 184 -14.85 9.76 -25.33
N PRO A 185 -15.72 8.87 -24.82
CA PRO A 185 -16.09 8.84 -23.40
C PRO A 185 -14.89 8.75 -22.44
N PHE A 186 -13.80 8.09 -22.86
CA PHE A 186 -12.57 7.97 -22.07
C PHE A 186 -11.94 9.32 -21.69
N MET A 187 -12.24 10.40 -22.42
CA MET A 187 -11.73 11.75 -22.11
C MET A 187 -12.14 12.26 -20.73
N HIS A 188 -13.26 11.78 -20.19
CA HIS A 188 -13.79 12.23 -18.90
C HIS A 188 -13.20 11.48 -17.71
N ILE A 189 -12.44 10.41 -17.95
CA ILE A 189 -11.73 9.68 -16.88
C ILE A 189 -10.47 10.47 -16.52
N GLY A 190 -10.40 10.97 -15.28
CA GLY A 190 -9.19 11.57 -14.71
C GLY A 190 -8.14 10.52 -14.29
N MET A 191 -6.91 10.97 -14.05
CA MET A 191 -5.86 10.13 -13.46
C MET A 191 -6.27 9.63 -12.06
N ALA A 192 -5.77 8.46 -11.66
CA ALA A 192 -6.14 7.81 -10.40
C ALA A 192 -5.96 8.71 -9.16
N HIS A 193 -4.96 9.59 -9.15
CA HIS A 193 -4.69 10.50 -8.03
C HIS A 193 -5.65 11.70 -7.93
N ASN A 194 -6.49 11.93 -8.95
CA ASN A 194 -7.51 12.98 -8.94
C ASN A 194 -8.76 12.56 -8.14
N TYR A 195 -8.96 11.27 -7.92
CA TYR A 195 -10.08 10.76 -7.14
C TYR A 195 -9.74 10.71 -5.66
N ARG A 196 -10.72 11.06 -4.81
CA ARG A 196 -10.55 11.01 -3.35
C ARG A 196 -10.57 9.57 -2.82
N ASN A 197 -11.31 8.70 -3.49
CA ASN A 197 -11.47 7.30 -3.13
C ASN A 197 -11.78 6.46 -4.38
N SER A 198 -11.70 5.13 -4.24
CA SER A 198 -11.94 4.20 -5.34
C SER A 198 -13.37 4.24 -5.88
N ALA A 199 -14.37 4.52 -5.04
CA ALA A 199 -15.76 4.59 -5.49
C ALA A 199 -15.99 5.72 -6.51
N GLN A 200 -15.35 6.88 -6.31
CA GLN A 200 -15.40 7.97 -7.30
C GLN A 200 -14.74 7.57 -8.62
N ALA A 201 -13.61 6.87 -8.56
CA ALA A 201 -12.93 6.40 -9.77
C ALA A 201 -13.77 5.37 -10.53
N VAL A 202 -14.37 4.42 -9.82
CA VAL A 202 -15.30 3.42 -10.38
C VAL A 202 -16.50 4.10 -11.03
N GLN A 203 -17.08 5.12 -10.39
CA GLN A 203 -18.20 5.86 -10.99
C GLN A 203 -17.82 6.52 -12.32
N ALA A 204 -16.64 7.16 -12.41
CA ALA A 204 -16.19 7.75 -13.67
C ALA A 204 -16.01 6.71 -14.79
N VAL A 205 -15.59 5.48 -14.45
CA VAL A 205 -15.48 4.39 -15.42
C VAL A 205 -16.86 3.86 -15.83
N ARG A 206 -17.81 3.79 -14.89
CA ARG A 206 -19.22 3.44 -15.21
C ARG A 206 -19.88 4.45 -16.12
N ASP A 207 -19.68 5.75 -15.88
CA ASP A 207 -20.22 6.81 -16.72
C ASP A 207 -19.66 6.71 -18.15
N CYS A 208 -18.35 6.46 -18.27
CA CYS A 208 -17.71 6.14 -19.55
C CYS A 208 -18.32 4.89 -20.21
N GLY A 209 -18.51 3.81 -19.45
CA GLY A 209 -19.13 2.58 -19.95
C GLY A 209 -20.56 2.80 -20.47
N TYR A 210 -21.35 3.59 -19.76
CA TYR A 210 -22.71 3.95 -20.16
C TYR A 210 -22.73 4.71 -21.50
N GLU A 211 -21.86 5.69 -21.68
CA GLU A 211 -21.73 6.41 -22.96
C GLU A 211 -21.29 5.49 -24.11
N ILE A 212 -20.39 4.55 -23.85
CA ILE A 212 -19.99 3.53 -24.84
C ILE A 212 -21.21 2.68 -25.23
N SER A 213 -22.04 2.24 -24.27
CA SER A 213 -23.27 1.49 -24.54
C SER A 213 -24.31 2.27 -25.32
N LEU A 214 -24.32 3.61 -25.23
CA LEU A 214 -25.15 4.49 -26.07
C LEU A 214 -24.61 4.66 -27.50
N GLY A 215 -23.47 4.04 -27.84
CA GLY A 215 -22.86 4.14 -29.16
C GLY A 215 -22.12 5.46 -29.40
N LEU A 216 -21.70 6.15 -28.34
CA LEU A 216 -20.97 7.42 -28.44
C LEU A 216 -19.47 7.26 -28.79
N MET A 217 -19.05 6.04 -29.11
CA MET A 217 -17.72 5.77 -29.66
C MET A 217 -17.69 6.03 -31.18
N PRO A 218 -16.72 6.82 -31.69
CA PRO A 218 -16.56 7.03 -33.12
C PRO A 218 -16.25 5.72 -33.87
N LYS A 219 -16.99 5.45 -34.95
CA LYS A 219 -16.78 4.27 -35.81
C LYS A 219 -15.37 4.19 -36.40
N SER A 220 -14.70 5.33 -36.58
CA SER A 220 -13.34 5.40 -37.10
C SER A 220 -12.29 4.78 -36.18
N ILE A 221 -12.58 4.60 -34.89
CA ILE A 221 -11.68 3.97 -33.93
C ILE A 221 -11.71 2.44 -34.08
N GLY A 222 -12.86 1.89 -34.50
CA GLY A 222 -13.08 0.45 -34.50
C GLY A 222 -13.07 -0.15 -33.09
N PRO A 223 -12.98 -1.49 -32.97
CA PRO A 223 -12.91 -2.18 -31.70
C PRO A 223 -11.60 -1.89 -30.96
N VAL A 224 -11.67 -1.76 -29.63
CA VAL A 224 -10.51 -1.55 -28.75
C VAL A 224 -10.29 -2.81 -27.92
N THR A 225 -9.20 -3.54 -28.20
CA THR A 225 -8.87 -4.79 -27.51
C THR A 225 -7.98 -4.54 -26.29
N PHE A 226 -8.37 -5.12 -25.15
CA PHE A 226 -7.58 -5.12 -23.91
C PHE A 226 -7.09 -6.54 -23.62
N VAL A 227 -5.79 -6.67 -23.32
CA VAL A 227 -5.16 -7.97 -23.01
C VAL A 227 -4.58 -7.93 -21.61
N PHE A 228 -5.01 -8.86 -20.76
CA PHE A 228 -4.52 -9.01 -19.39
C PHE A 228 -3.52 -10.15 -19.31
N THR A 229 -2.24 -9.83 -19.11
CA THR A 229 -1.19 -10.83 -18.97
C THR A 229 -0.92 -11.13 -17.48
N GLY A 230 -1.37 -12.28 -17.02
CA GLY A 230 -1.16 -12.79 -15.66
C GLY A 230 -2.42 -12.82 -14.79
N THR A 231 -2.35 -13.60 -13.71
CA THR A 231 -3.50 -13.94 -12.84
C THR A 231 -3.34 -13.46 -11.40
N GLY A 232 -2.28 -12.69 -11.12
CA GLY A 232 -1.98 -12.17 -9.79
C GLY A 232 -2.86 -11.00 -9.37
N ASN A 233 -2.64 -10.50 -8.14
CA ASN A 233 -3.45 -9.43 -7.54
C ASN A 233 -3.51 -8.15 -8.38
N VAL A 234 -2.43 -7.81 -9.10
CA VAL A 234 -2.41 -6.65 -10.01
C VAL A 234 -3.42 -6.83 -11.14
N SER A 235 -3.42 -7.99 -11.80
CA SER A 235 -4.37 -8.27 -12.89
C SER A 235 -5.80 -8.27 -12.38
N LYS A 236 -6.05 -8.88 -11.21
CA LYS A 236 -7.40 -8.87 -10.58
C LYS A 236 -7.88 -7.45 -10.28
N GLY A 237 -7.05 -6.61 -9.66
CA GLY A 237 -7.43 -5.22 -9.38
C GLY A 237 -7.63 -4.38 -10.65
N ALA A 238 -6.92 -4.66 -11.73
CA ALA A 238 -7.14 -4.02 -13.02
C ALA A 238 -8.48 -4.46 -13.63
N GLN A 239 -8.79 -5.75 -13.57
CA GLN A 239 -10.05 -6.32 -14.05
C GLN A 239 -11.26 -5.80 -13.26
N GLU A 240 -11.14 -5.60 -11.94
CA GLU A 240 -12.19 -5.00 -11.09
C GLU A 240 -12.68 -3.63 -11.61
N ILE A 241 -11.77 -2.83 -12.19
CA ILE A 241 -12.13 -1.56 -12.83
C ILE A 241 -12.66 -1.80 -14.25
N PHE A 242 -12.02 -2.69 -14.99
CA PHE A 242 -12.38 -2.95 -16.38
C PHE A 242 -13.78 -3.55 -16.57
N THR A 243 -14.26 -4.35 -15.62
CA THR A 243 -15.60 -4.96 -15.65
C THR A 243 -16.75 -3.94 -15.61
N GLU A 244 -16.46 -2.68 -15.33
CA GLU A 244 -17.44 -1.58 -15.36
C GLU A 244 -17.66 -1.02 -16.77
N LEU A 245 -16.87 -1.46 -17.76
CA LEU A 245 -17.05 -1.13 -19.17
C LEU A 245 -17.88 -2.23 -19.88
N PRO A 246 -18.67 -1.88 -20.92
CA PRO A 246 -19.37 -2.86 -21.74
C PRO A 246 -18.35 -3.57 -22.65
N CYS A 247 -17.76 -4.66 -22.16
CA CYS A 247 -16.79 -5.46 -22.89
C CYS A 247 -17.32 -6.86 -23.22
N GLU A 248 -16.89 -7.39 -24.37
CA GLU A 248 -17.08 -8.78 -24.75
C GLU A 248 -15.77 -9.54 -24.53
N PHE A 249 -15.86 -10.73 -23.93
CA PHE A 249 -14.71 -11.62 -23.80
C PHE A 249 -14.60 -12.45 -25.07
N VAL A 250 -13.44 -12.39 -25.70
CA VAL A 250 -13.12 -13.14 -26.93
C VAL A 250 -11.88 -13.99 -26.69
N GLU A 251 -11.89 -15.20 -27.22
CA GLU A 251 -10.71 -16.07 -27.21
C GLU A 251 -9.65 -15.55 -28.20
N PRO A 252 -8.35 -15.83 -27.98
CA PRO A 252 -7.30 -15.31 -28.85
C PRO A 252 -7.45 -15.64 -30.34
N HIS A 253 -8.06 -16.77 -30.67
CA HIS A 253 -8.30 -17.19 -32.06
C HIS A 253 -9.47 -16.46 -32.73
N GLU A 254 -10.35 -15.82 -31.96
CA GLU A 254 -11.51 -15.06 -32.44
C GLU A 254 -11.17 -13.61 -32.77
N LEU A 255 -10.01 -13.13 -32.31
CA LEU A 255 -9.56 -11.74 -32.52
C LEU A 255 -9.57 -11.32 -33.99
N GLN A 256 -9.26 -12.23 -34.91
CA GLN A 256 -9.27 -11.94 -36.35
C GLN A 256 -10.67 -11.53 -36.84
N GLY A 257 -11.73 -12.13 -36.29
CA GLY A 257 -13.12 -11.79 -36.62
C GLY A 257 -13.53 -10.42 -36.08
N VAL A 258 -13.03 -10.04 -34.89
CA VAL A 258 -13.31 -8.73 -34.27
C VAL A 258 -12.78 -7.58 -35.13
N PHE A 259 -11.62 -7.71 -35.77
CA PHE A 259 -11.10 -6.67 -36.67
C PHE A 259 -11.90 -6.49 -37.96
N GLN A 260 -12.75 -7.46 -38.31
CA GLN A 260 -13.52 -7.46 -39.56
C GLN A 260 -14.96 -6.95 -39.38
N SER A 261 -15.43 -6.77 -38.14
CA SER A 261 -16.75 -6.24 -37.77
C SER A 261 -16.74 -4.73 -37.56
#